data_AF-A0A510URK9-F1
#
_entry.id   AF-A0A510URK9-F1
#
_cell.length_a   1.000
_cell.length_b   1.000
_cell.length_c   1.000
_cell.angle_alpha   90.00
_cell.angle_beta   90.00
_cell.angle_gamma   90.00
#
_symmetry.space_group_name_H-M   'P 1'
#
loop_
_entity.id
_entity.type
_entity.pdbx_description
1 polymer ?
#
loop_
_entity_poly.entity_id
_entity_poly.type
_entity_poly.pdbx_seq_one_letter_code
_entity_poly.pdbx_strand_id
1 'polypeptide(L)'
;MDLIINDIVWWKISLNSLINSWVPGIVTFFLGLWFSKISDRRKLRQELKNSILKLFIPIFNAGEKITLKQAEDTKNEMRITLNVYRNTYPKLLNKKSLQKLLNILNEDIMIHDL
;
A
#
# COMPACT_ATOMS: atom_id res chain seq x y z
N MET A 1 -1.99 -43.65 -39.29
CA MET A 1 -0.95 -42.82 -38.61
C MET A 1 -1.11 -41.34 -38.94
N ASP A 2 -1.48 -41.00 -40.17
CA ASP A 2 -1.56 -39.60 -40.64
C ASP A 2 -2.59 -38.72 -39.93
N LEU A 3 -3.76 -39.27 -39.53
CA LEU A 3 -4.78 -38.52 -38.78
C LEU A 3 -4.30 -38.12 -37.38
N ILE A 4 -3.59 -39.00 -36.68
CA ILE A 4 -3.05 -38.74 -35.34
C ILE A 4 -1.93 -37.69 -35.43
N ILE A 5 -1.07 -37.77 -36.45
CA ILE A 5 0.00 -36.79 -36.70
C ILE A 5 -0.59 -35.41 -37.02
N ASN A 6 -1.66 -35.37 -37.82
CA ASN A 6 -2.34 -34.12 -38.18
C ASN A 6 -3.01 -33.46 -36.96
N ASP A 7 -3.68 -34.24 -36.11
CA ASP A 7 -4.29 -33.71 -34.88
C ASP A 7 -3.26 -33.18 -33.88
N ILE A 8 -2.11 -33.84 -33.74
CA ILE A 8 -1.00 -33.37 -32.89
C ILE A 8 -0.44 -32.05 -33.41
N VAL A 9 -0.27 -31.91 -34.73
CA VAL A 9 0.19 -30.67 -35.37
C VAL A 9 -0.83 -29.55 -35.19
N TRP A 10 -2.13 -29.85 -35.35
CA TRP A 10 -3.20 -28.87 -35.17
C TRP A 10 -3.32 -28.39 -33.72
N TRP A 11 -3.21 -29.30 -32.76
CA TRP A 11 -3.13 -28.97 -31.33
C TRP A 11 -1.93 -28.09 -31.00
N LYS A 12 -0.77 -28.36 -31.60
CA LYS A 12 0.43 -27.55 -31.37
C LYS A 12 0.26 -26.14 -31.93
N ILE A 13 -0.37 -25.99 -33.09
CA ILE A 13 -0.65 -24.70 -33.72
C ILE A 13 -1.69 -23.91 -32.91
N SER A 14 -2.78 -24.56 -32.49
CA SER A 14 -3.82 -23.93 -31.70
C SER A 14 -3.30 -23.51 -30.32
N LEU A 15 -2.48 -24.35 -29.66
CA LEU A 15 -1.84 -24.02 -28.39
C LEU A 15 -0.85 -22.84 -28.54
N ASN A 16 -0.06 -22.81 -29.61
CA ASN A 16 0.88 -21.72 -29.87
C ASN A 16 0.15 -20.40 -30.16
N SER A 17 -0.97 -20.44 -30.89
CA SER A 17 -1.83 -19.28 -31.14
C SER A 17 -2.50 -18.77 -29.86
N LEU A 18 -2.97 -19.68 -29.00
CA LEU A 18 -3.54 -19.35 -27.70
C LEU A 18 -2.51 -18.73 -26.76
N ILE A 19 -1.30 -19.31 -26.68
CA ILE A 19 -0.21 -18.77 -25.86
C ILE A 19 0.16 -17.37 -26.34
N ASN A 20 0.35 -17.17 -27.65
CA ASN A 20 0.77 -15.87 -28.17
C ASN A 20 -0.33 -14.79 -28.11
N SER A 21 -1.60 -15.18 -28.08
CA SER A 21 -2.72 -14.22 -28.06
C SER A 21 -3.27 -13.94 -26.65
N TRP A 22 -3.31 -14.94 -25.76
CA TRP A 22 -3.95 -14.81 -24.43
C TRP A 22 -2.96 -14.62 -23.29
N VAL A 23 -1.79 -15.25 -23.33
CA VAL A 23 -0.80 -15.15 -22.24
C VAL A 23 -0.35 -13.71 -22.00
N PRO A 24 -0.08 -12.87 -23.02
CA PRO A 24 0.26 -11.48 -22.80
C PRO A 24 -0.82 -10.76 -21.99
N GLY A 25 -2.10 -10.90 -22.36
CA GLY A 25 -3.24 -10.28 -21.69
C GLY A 25 -3.39 -10.71 -20.24
N ILE A 26 -3.30 -12.02 -19.98
CA ILE A 26 -3.36 -12.60 -18.63
C ILE A 26 -2.19 -12.11 -17.77
N VAL A 27 -0.97 -12.08 -18.31
CA VAL A 27 0.22 -11.59 -17.61
C VAL A 27 0.08 -10.11 -17.28
N THR A 28 -0.34 -9.25 -18.22
CA THR A 28 -0.61 -7.83 -17.93
C THR A 28 -1.69 -7.64 -16.87
N PHE A 29 -2.73 -8.47 -16.86
CA PHE A 29 -3.78 -8.39 -15.84
C PHE A 29 -3.23 -8.68 -14.43
N PHE A 30 -2.46 -9.76 -14.27
CA PHE A 30 -1.84 -10.08 -12.99
C PHE A 30 -0.77 -9.06 -12.58
N LEU A 31 0.01 -8.54 -13.52
CA LEU A 31 0.97 -7.45 -13.27
C LEU A 31 0.26 -6.17 -12.82
N GLY A 32 -0.89 -5.83 -13.42
CA GLY A 32 -1.73 -4.70 -13.01
C GLY A 32 -2.24 -4.85 -11.58
N LEU A 33 -2.73 -6.04 -11.21
CA LEU A 33 -3.14 -6.34 -9.83
C LEU A 33 -1.97 -6.25 -8.85
N TRP A 34 -0.78 -6.69 -9.25
CA TRP A 34 0.40 -6.62 -8.40
C TRP A 34 0.90 -5.17 -8.25
N PHE A 35 0.91 -4.40 -9.34
CA PHE A 35 1.27 -2.99 -9.35
C PHE A 35 0.33 -2.15 -8.49
N SER A 36 -0.99 -2.42 -8.55
CA SER A 36 -1.98 -1.80 -7.66
C SER A 36 -1.61 -2.00 -6.19
N LYS A 37 -1.34 -3.25 -5.79
CA LYS A 37 -0.94 -3.55 -4.39
C LYS A 37 0.33 -2.82 -3.96
N ILE A 38 1.30 -2.64 -4.85
CA ILE A 38 2.53 -1.89 -4.56
C ILE A 38 2.24 -0.39 -4.46
N SER A 39 1.42 0.14 -5.37
CA SER A 39 1.00 1.54 -5.39
C SER A 39 0.27 1.93 -4.11
N ASP A 40 -0.67 1.10 -3.65
CA ASP A 40 -1.44 1.34 -2.41
C ASP A 40 -0.52 1.36 -1.17
N ARG A 41 0.49 0.48 -1.13
CA ARG A 41 1.52 0.49 -0.07
C ARG A 41 2.36 1.76 -0.10
N ARG A 42 2.73 2.24 -1.29
CA ARG A 42 3.52 3.47 -1.46
C ARG A 42 2.71 4.70 -1.03
N LYS A 43 1.43 4.79 -1.41
CA LYS A 43 0.52 5.86 -1.01
C LYS A 43 0.38 5.96 0.50
N LEU A 44 0.10 4.85 1.18
CA LEU A 44 0.03 4.83 2.65
C LEU A 44 1.33 5.33 3.29
N ARG A 45 2.48 4.84 2.83
CA ARG A 45 3.78 5.26 3.36
C ARG A 45 4.01 6.76 3.17
N GLN A 46 3.57 7.30 2.05
CA GLN A 46 3.73 8.70 1.71
C GLN A 46 2.80 9.60 2.54
N GLU A 47 1.54 9.20 2.74
CA GLU A 47 0.62 9.92 3.63
C GLU A 47 1.11 9.96 5.07
N LEU A 48 1.52 8.81 5.63
CA LEU A 48 2.08 8.77 6.99
C LEU A 48 3.34 9.64 7.11
N LYS A 49 4.24 9.60 6.12
CA LYS A 49 5.43 10.45 6.08
C LYS A 49 5.05 11.93 6.05
N ASN A 50 4.06 12.31 5.24
CA ASN A 50 3.61 13.69 5.13
C ASN A 50 3.01 14.18 6.45
N SER A 51 2.20 13.37 7.13
CA SER A 51 1.68 13.71 8.46
C SER A 51 2.81 13.89 9.48
N ILE A 52 3.85 13.05 9.48
CA ILE A 52 5.02 13.25 10.37
C ILE A 52 5.75 14.55 10.02
N LEU A 53 5.93 14.82 8.73
CA LEU A 53 6.61 16.04 8.27
C LEU A 53 5.86 17.32 8.63
N LYS A 54 4.52 17.29 8.74
CA LYS A 54 3.74 18.44 9.23
C LYS A 54 4.16 18.86 10.65
N LEU A 55 4.56 17.91 11.50
CA LEU A 55 5.12 18.20 12.83
C LEU A 55 6.60 18.55 12.74
N PHE A 56 7.36 17.77 11.96
CA PHE A 56 8.81 17.91 11.96
C PHE A 56 9.31 19.20 11.30
N ILE A 57 8.66 19.67 10.23
CA ILE A 57 9.09 20.86 9.48
C ILE A 57 9.05 22.14 10.34
N PRO A 58 7.96 22.47 11.08
CA PRO A 58 7.95 23.60 11.99
C PRO A 58 9.05 23.56 13.06
N ILE A 59 9.30 22.37 13.65
CA ILE A 59 10.37 22.17 14.65
C ILE A 59 11.75 22.43 14.04
N PHE A 60 12.04 21.84 12.88
CA PHE A 60 13.39 21.82 12.31
C PHE A 60 13.71 23.04 11.44
N ASN A 61 12.75 23.57 10.69
CA ASN A 61 13.02 24.66 9.74
C ASN A 61 12.75 26.06 10.32
N ALA A 62 11.85 26.20 11.28
CA ALA A 62 11.41 27.52 11.75
C ALA A 62 11.73 27.80 13.23
N GLY A 63 12.15 26.78 14.00
CA GLY A 63 12.27 26.90 15.45
C GLY A 63 10.94 27.23 16.13
N GLU A 64 9.82 27.01 15.44
CA GLU A 64 8.49 27.31 15.93
C GLU A 64 8.03 26.24 16.91
N LYS A 65 7.45 26.67 18.04
CA LYS A 65 6.84 25.77 19.01
C LYS A 65 5.57 25.18 18.40
N ILE A 66 5.55 23.86 18.19
CA ILE A 66 4.31 23.16 17.89
C ILE A 66 3.38 23.29 19.10
N THR A 67 2.13 23.66 18.86
CA THR A 67 1.10 23.63 19.91
C THR A 67 0.62 22.20 20.16
N LEU A 68 0.25 21.86 21.40
CA LEU A 68 -0.37 20.57 21.75
C LEU A 68 -1.49 20.18 20.78
N LYS A 69 -2.32 21.16 20.41
CA LYS A 69 -3.40 21.01 19.45
C LYS A 69 -2.93 20.49 18.08
N GLN A 70 -1.84 21.04 17.52
CA GLN A 70 -1.32 20.60 16.23
C GLN A 70 -0.74 19.18 16.29
N ALA A 71 -0.11 18.81 17.41
CA ALA A 71 0.38 17.45 17.64
C ALA A 71 -0.79 16.46 17.72
N GLU A 72 -1.86 16.84 18.42
CA GLU A 72 -3.05 16.01 18.60
C GLU A 72 -3.89 15.88 17.32
N ASP A 73 -4.05 16.96 16.57
CA ASP A 73 -4.69 16.97 15.25
C ASP A 73 -3.93 16.05 14.27
N THR A 74 -2.60 16.09 14.29
CA THR A 74 -1.76 15.23 13.45
C THR A 74 -1.84 13.76 13.90
N LYS A 75 -1.84 13.49 15.21
CA LYS A 75 -2.05 12.14 15.77
C LYS A 75 -3.40 11.56 15.32
N ASN A 76 -4.45 12.38 15.35
CA ASN A 76 -5.78 12.00 14.88
C ASN A 76 -5.81 11.76 13.37
N GLU A 77 -5.19 12.61 12.55
CA GLU A 77 -5.06 12.36 11.10
C GLU A 77 -4.38 11.02 10.81
N MET A 78 -3.29 10.70 11.50
CA MET A 78 -2.58 9.42 11.34
C MET A 78 -3.46 8.23 11.73
N ARG A 79 -4.19 8.34 12.84
CA ARG A 79 -5.10 7.29 13.31
C ARG A 79 -6.25 7.06 12.33
N ILE A 80 -6.87 8.11 11.80
CA ILE A 80 -7.92 8.02 10.79
C ILE A 80 -7.37 7.35 9.53
N THR A 81 -6.23 7.82 9.04
CA THR A 81 -5.55 7.26 7.86
C THR A 81 -5.29 5.75 8.02
N LEU A 82 -4.74 5.33 9.17
CA LEU A 82 -4.50 3.90 9.43
C LEU A 82 -5.78 3.08 9.50
N ASN A 83 -6.86 3.62 10.07
CA ASN A 83 -8.16 2.94 10.13
C ASN A 83 -8.80 2.80 8.74
N VAL A 84 -8.70 3.84 7.89
CA VAL A 84 -9.17 3.79 6.51
C VAL A 84 -8.40 2.70 5.74
N TYR A 85 -7.06 2.71 5.79
CA TYR A 85 -6.27 1.70 5.08
C TYR A 85 -6.43 0.28 5.65
N ARG A 86 -6.69 0.12 6.95
CA ARG A 86 -7.06 -1.17 7.55
C ARG A 86 -8.34 -1.72 6.93
N ASN A 87 -9.34 -0.87 6.73
CA ASN A 87 -10.65 -1.28 6.20
C ASN A 87 -10.62 -1.48 4.69
N THR A 88 -10.00 -0.57 3.94
CA THR A 88 -9.90 -0.64 2.48
C THR A 88 -8.92 -1.72 2.01
N TYR A 89 -7.82 -1.94 2.75
CA TYR A 89 -6.77 -2.89 2.37
C TYR A 89 -6.34 -3.79 3.56
N PRO A 90 -7.19 -4.75 3.99
CA PRO A 90 -6.96 -5.54 5.21
C PRO A 90 -5.72 -6.43 5.19
N LYS A 91 -5.14 -6.71 4.00
CA LYS A 91 -3.91 -7.49 3.82
C LYS A 91 -2.67 -6.63 3.60
N LEU A 92 -2.82 -5.30 3.61
CA LEU A 92 -1.72 -4.36 3.37
C LEU A 92 -0.79 -4.27 4.57
N LEU A 93 -1.36 -4.20 5.77
CA LEU A 93 -0.63 -4.05 7.02
C LEU A 93 -0.62 -5.37 7.80
N ASN A 94 0.53 -5.66 8.42
CA ASN A 94 0.61 -6.76 9.38
C ASN A 94 -0.25 -6.41 10.60
N LYS A 95 -1.19 -7.30 10.99
CA LYS A 95 -2.08 -7.10 12.14
C LYS A 95 -1.33 -6.71 13.42
N LYS A 96 -0.19 -7.36 13.70
CA LYS A 96 0.63 -7.06 14.89
C LYS A 96 1.22 -5.66 14.82
N SER A 97 1.75 -5.26 13.66
CA SER A 97 2.35 -3.95 13.45
C SER A 97 1.31 -2.83 13.49
N LEU A 98 0.15 -3.05 12.86
CA LEU A 98 -0.99 -2.14 12.89
C LEU A 98 -1.46 -1.90 14.34
N GLN A 99 -1.60 -2.98 15.12
CA GLN A 99 -2.08 -2.89 16.49
C GLN A 99 -1.07 -2.15 17.38
N LYS A 100 0.24 -2.40 17.21
CA LYS A 100 1.27 -1.61 17.88
C LYS A 100 1.19 -0.12 17.50
N LEU A 101 1.00 0.19 16.23
CA LEU A 101 0.92 1.58 15.75
C LEU A 101 -0.33 2.30 16.27
N LEU A 102 -1.47 1.61 16.30
CA LEU A 102 -2.70 2.15 16.89
C LEU A 102 -2.56 2.35 18.40
N ASN A 103 -1.86 1.47 19.11
CA ASN A 103 -1.59 1.65 20.53
C ASN A 103 -0.74 2.91 20.77
N ILE A 104 0.35 3.09 20.02
CA ILE A 104 1.20 4.29 20.09
C ILE A 104 0.40 5.56 19.79
N LEU A 105 -0.50 5.53 18.81
CA LEU A 105 -1.33 6.70 18.46
C LEU A 105 -2.49 6.94 19.45
N ASN A 106 -2.83 5.95 20.27
CA ASN A 106 -3.83 6.08 21.33
C ASN A 106 -3.22 6.49 22.67
N GLU A 107 -1.90 6.43 22.83
CA GLU A 107 -1.21 6.98 23.99
C GLU A 107 -1.35 8.52 24.01
N ASP A 108 -1.45 9.09 25.20
CA ASP A 108 -1.51 10.54 25.40
C ASP A 108 -0.16 11.16 25.03
N ILE A 109 -0.22 12.32 24.37
CA ILE A 109 0.99 13.05 23.99
C ILE A 109 1.54 13.70 25.26
N MET A 110 2.54 13.08 25.87
CA MET A 110 3.29 13.68 26.97
C MET A 110 4.30 14.67 26.40
N ILE A 111 4.01 15.97 26.49
CA ILE A 111 5.03 17.00 26.28
C ILE A 111 5.70 17.25 27.62
N HIS A 112 6.98 16.90 27.73
CA HIS A 112 7.79 17.40 28.81
C HIS A 112 8.13 18.86 28.51
N ASP A 113 7.69 19.76 29.39
CA ASP A 113 8.16 21.15 29.38
C ASP A 113 9.69 21.12 29.55
N LEU A 114 10.40 21.60 28.51
CA LEU A 114 11.82 21.90 28.52
C LEU A 114 12.04 23.36 28.87
#